data_AF-A0A379K5Z2-F1
#
_entry.id   AF-A0A379K5Z2-F1
#
_cell.length_a   1.000
_cell.length_b   1.000
_cell.length_c   1.000
_cell.angle_alpha   90.00
_cell.angle_beta   90.00
_cell.angle_gamma   90.00
#
_symmetry.space_group_name_H-M   'P 1'
#
loop_
_entity.id
_entity.type
_entity.pdbx_description
1 polymer ?
#
loop_
_entity_poly.entity_id
_entity_poly.type
_entity_poly.pdbx_seq_one_letter_code
_entity_poly.pdbx_strand_id
1 'polypeptide(L)'
;MTLSLAEARRLALAAQGFGRMPRGAIVHKQLQAQIERLGVVQIDSVNALVRSHYLPTFSRLGHYQAEHLDELAWGRARRRRLFEYWGHEALLLPLELFPLLRWRMRRAADGQGIYSQLRNLAWSGAMR
;
A
#
# COMPACT_ATOMS: atom_id res chain seq x y z
N MET A 1 30.94 8.92 -1.36
CA MET A 1 29.96 9.87 -0.78
C MET A 1 29.49 9.29 0.55
N THR A 2 29.59 10.03 1.65
CA THR A 2 29.18 9.60 3.00
C THR A 2 28.11 10.52 3.55
N LEU A 3 27.09 9.96 4.21
CA LEU A 3 26.01 10.72 4.87
C LEU A 3 26.13 10.57 6.39
N SER A 4 25.90 11.65 7.13
CA SER A 4 25.65 11.58 8.57
C SER A 4 24.31 10.89 8.86
N LEU A 5 24.13 10.40 10.09
CA LEU A 5 22.87 9.78 10.52
C LEU A 5 21.67 10.74 10.38
N ALA A 6 21.88 12.03 10.66
CA ALA A 6 20.83 13.04 10.54
C ALA A 6 20.41 13.25 9.08
N GLU A 7 21.36 13.25 8.14
CA GLU A 7 21.09 13.35 6.71
C GLU A 7 20.38 12.09 6.19
N ALA A 8 20.85 10.91 6.56
CA ALA A 8 20.21 9.65 6.19
C ALA A 8 18.75 9.59 6.68
N ARG A 9 18.47 10.04 7.92
CA ARG A 9 17.11 10.10 8.47
C ARG A 9 16.23 11.07 7.69
N ARG A 10 16.71 12.28 7.41
CA ARG A 10 15.95 13.27 6.61
C ARG A 10 15.67 12.75 5.21
N LEU A 11 16.65 12.11 4.58
CA LEU A 11 16.49 11.50 3.26
C LEU A 11 15.42 10.40 3.30
N ALA A 12 15.45 9.51 4.29
CA ALA A 12 14.45 8.44 4.43
C ALA A 12 13.04 8.98 4.65
N LEU A 13 12.87 9.97 5.55
CA LEU A 13 11.57 10.61 5.80
C LEU A 13 11.06 11.34 4.55
N ALA A 14 11.94 12.09 3.89
CA ALA A 14 11.60 12.78 2.66
C ALA A 14 11.22 11.77 1.56
N ALA A 15 11.97 10.69 1.35
CA ALA A 15 11.65 9.66 0.37
C ALA A 15 10.24 9.07 0.58
N GLN A 16 9.84 8.87 1.84
CA GLN A 16 8.51 8.41 2.21
C GLN A 16 7.40 9.48 2.08
N GLY A 17 7.73 10.72 1.72
CA GLY A 17 6.75 11.78 1.53
C GLY A 17 6.41 12.58 2.79
N PHE A 18 7.22 12.48 3.85
CA PHE A 18 7.13 13.41 4.98
C PHE A 18 7.79 14.76 4.65
N GLY A 19 7.30 15.82 5.29
CA GLY A 19 7.79 17.18 5.11
C GLY A 19 6.65 18.15 4.82
N ARG A 20 6.55 18.64 3.57
CA ARG A 20 5.53 19.63 3.20
C ARG A 20 4.17 18.98 2.99
N MET A 21 3.24 19.25 3.89
CA MET A 21 1.84 18.89 3.70
C MET A 21 1.20 19.72 2.57
N PRO A 22 0.32 19.12 1.74
CA PRO A 22 -0.47 19.85 0.77
C PRO A 22 -1.36 20.90 1.45
N ARG A 23 -1.73 21.94 0.71
CA ARG A 23 -2.77 22.90 1.13
C ARG A 23 -4.09 22.56 0.43
N GLY A 24 -5.19 22.70 1.15
CA GLY A 24 -6.54 22.43 0.63
C GLY A 24 -6.97 20.98 0.76
N ALA A 25 -8.15 20.66 0.22
CA ALA A 25 -8.73 19.33 0.30
C ALA A 25 -7.91 18.31 -0.52
N ILE A 26 -7.71 17.12 0.06
CA ILE A 26 -7.00 16.03 -0.59
C ILE A 26 -7.91 15.29 -1.56
N VAL A 27 -7.51 15.28 -2.84
CA VAL A 27 -8.22 14.57 -3.90
C VAL A 27 -7.56 13.24 -4.25
N HIS A 28 -8.28 12.35 -4.96
CA HIS A 28 -7.79 11.03 -5.36
C HIS A 28 -6.40 11.02 -6.00
N LYS A 29 -6.07 12.02 -6.83
CA LYS A 29 -4.77 12.08 -7.51
C LYS A 29 -3.60 12.20 -6.52
N GLN A 30 -3.77 12.99 -5.46
CA GLN A 30 -2.73 13.17 -4.43
C GLN A 30 -2.59 11.92 -3.58
N LEU A 31 -3.73 11.29 -3.26
CA LEU A 31 -3.77 10.02 -2.55
C LEU A 31 -3.04 8.91 -3.33
N GLN A 32 -3.39 8.74 -4.61
CA GLN A 32 -2.75 7.78 -5.51
C GLN A 32 -1.24 8.04 -5.59
N ALA A 33 -0.81 9.27 -5.86
CA ALA A 33 0.61 9.61 -5.99
C ALA A 33 1.40 9.36 -4.69
N GLN A 34 0.77 9.58 -3.53
CA GLN A 34 1.40 9.29 -2.24
C GLN A 34 1.57 7.78 -2.02
N ILE A 35 0.59 6.95 -2.40
CA ILE A 35 0.68 5.50 -2.27
C ILE A 35 1.70 4.93 -3.26
N GLU A 36 1.72 5.42 -4.49
CA GLU A 36 2.74 5.09 -5.50
C GLU A 36 4.15 5.43 -5.00
N ARG A 37 4.32 6.56 -4.30
CA ARG A 37 5.60 6.94 -3.68
C ARG A 37 6.02 5.99 -2.56
N LEU A 38 5.08 5.48 -1.76
CA LEU A 38 5.39 4.47 -0.76
C LEU A 38 5.65 3.10 -1.37
N GLY A 39 5.01 2.81 -2.50
CA GLY A 39 5.04 1.51 -3.17
C GLY A 39 4.19 0.43 -2.49
N VAL A 40 3.74 0.64 -1.25
CA VAL A 40 2.96 -0.32 -0.47
C VAL A 40 2.22 0.34 0.69
N VAL A 41 1.03 -0.17 0.99
CA VAL A 41 0.33 0.04 2.27
C VAL A 41 -0.03 -1.32 2.86
N GLN A 42 0.35 -1.59 4.10
CA GLN A 42 -0.05 -2.81 4.79
C GLN A 42 -1.51 -2.71 5.22
N ILE A 43 -2.31 -3.73 4.91
CA ILE A 43 -3.68 -3.91 5.39
C ILE A 43 -3.62 -4.61 6.74
N ASP A 44 -4.51 -4.20 7.63
CA ASP A 44 -4.54 -4.65 9.01
C ASP A 44 -5.98 -4.63 9.51
N SER A 45 -6.32 -5.60 10.36
CA SER A 45 -7.60 -5.71 11.05
C SER A 45 -7.67 -4.87 12.32
N VAL A 46 -6.55 -4.39 12.85
CA VAL A 46 -6.52 -3.57 14.07
C VAL A 46 -7.28 -2.27 13.85
N ASN A 47 -8.26 -2.02 14.73
CA ASN A 47 -9.12 -0.85 14.71
C ASN A 47 -9.37 -0.34 16.14
N ALA A 48 -8.41 0.42 16.68
CA ALA A 48 -8.56 1.07 17.99
C ALA A 48 -9.25 2.44 17.90
N LEU A 49 -9.16 3.09 16.73
CA LEU A 49 -9.78 4.38 16.42
C LEU A 49 -10.26 4.37 14.97
N VAL A 50 -9.36 3.96 14.08
CA VAL A 50 -9.58 3.73 12.66
C VAL A 50 -8.73 2.52 12.26
N ARG A 51 -9.07 1.85 11.15
CA ARG A 51 -8.21 0.77 10.62
C ARG A 51 -6.82 1.34 10.30
N SER A 52 -5.76 0.65 10.72
CA SER A 52 -4.41 1.24 10.73
C SER A 52 -3.92 1.67 9.34
N HIS A 53 -4.37 1.01 8.26
CA HIS A 53 -4.00 1.31 6.88
C HIS A 53 -4.45 2.69 6.36
N TYR A 54 -5.34 3.40 7.06
CA TYR A 54 -5.67 4.79 6.71
C TYR A 54 -4.65 5.80 7.22
N LEU A 55 -3.92 5.45 8.28
CA LEU A 55 -3.01 6.35 9.01
C LEU A 55 -1.74 6.73 8.23
N PRO A 56 -1.10 5.84 7.44
CA PRO A 56 0.09 6.19 6.66
C PRO A 56 -0.15 7.38 5.73
N THR A 57 -1.27 7.41 5.01
CA THR A 57 -1.60 8.53 4.14
C THR A 57 -1.95 9.77 4.96
N PHE A 58 -2.77 9.63 6.00
CA PHE A 58 -3.17 10.75 6.85
C PHE A 58 -1.95 11.48 7.41
N SER A 59 -0.95 10.74 7.88
CA SER A 59 0.28 11.29 8.47
C SER A 59 1.14 12.09 7.48
N ARG A 60 0.89 11.99 6.16
CA ARG A 60 1.66 12.65 5.09
C ARG A 60 0.88 13.75 4.38
N LEU A 61 -0.41 13.52 4.14
CA LEU A 61 -1.28 14.43 3.39
C LEU A 61 -2.22 15.24 4.28
N GLY A 62 -2.47 14.79 5.51
CA GLY A 62 -3.49 15.34 6.39
C GLY A 62 -4.87 14.72 6.15
N HIS A 63 -5.92 15.44 6.52
CA HIS A 63 -7.30 14.96 6.39
C HIS A 63 -7.66 14.64 4.94
N TYR A 64 -8.20 13.44 4.72
CA TYR A 64 -8.79 13.00 3.46
C TYR A 64 -9.99 12.10 3.76
N GLN A 65 -10.89 11.94 2.79
CA GLN A 65 -12.03 11.04 2.95
C GLN A 65 -11.57 9.59 2.72
N ALA A 66 -11.83 8.71 3.69
CA ALA A 66 -11.37 7.32 3.66
C ALA A 66 -11.88 6.57 2.41
N GLU A 67 -13.06 6.95 1.94
CA GLU A 67 -13.70 6.44 0.72
C GLU A 67 -12.81 6.66 -0.51
N HIS A 68 -11.97 7.69 -0.52
CA HIS A 68 -11.03 7.90 -1.62
C HIS A 68 -9.99 6.77 -1.68
N LEU A 69 -9.54 6.24 -0.54
CA LEU A 69 -8.62 5.10 -0.50
C LEU A 69 -9.35 3.82 -0.87
N ASP A 70 -10.55 3.64 -0.33
CA ASP A 70 -11.38 2.46 -0.63
C ASP A 70 -11.73 2.38 -2.12
N GLU A 71 -11.97 3.51 -2.79
CA GLU A 71 -12.20 3.53 -4.24
C GLU A 71 -10.96 3.14 -5.05
N LEU A 72 -9.75 3.53 -4.60
CA LEU A 72 -8.50 3.13 -5.24
C LEU A 72 -8.21 1.64 -5.03
N ALA A 73 -8.57 1.07 -3.89
CA ALA A 73 -8.33 -0.34 -3.56
C ALA A 73 -9.42 -1.29 -4.08
N TRP A 74 -10.68 -0.99 -3.79
CA TRP A 74 -11.82 -1.89 -3.96
C TRP A 74 -12.91 -1.34 -4.87
N GLY A 75 -12.79 -0.08 -5.30
CA GLY A 75 -13.75 0.56 -6.18
C GLY A 75 -13.90 -0.10 -7.56
N ARG A 76 -14.74 0.53 -8.40
CA ARG A 76 -14.99 0.09 -9.78
C ARG A 76 -13.69 0.03 -10.57
N ALA A 77 -13.57 -0.90 -11.53
CA ALA A 77 -12.36 -1.11 -12.33
C ALA A 77 -11.75 0.19 -12.91
N ARG A 78 -12.58 1.13 -13.38
CA ARG A 78 -12.11 2.43 -13.92
C ARG A 78 -11.39 3.32 -12.89
N ARG A 79 -11.70 3.18 -11.59
CA ARG A 79 -11.14 3.98 -10.48
C ARG A 79 -10.13 3.20 -9.65
N ARG A 80 -10.16 1.88 -9.69
CA ARG A 80 -9.20 1.03 -8.99
C ARG A 80 -7.79 1.29 -9.51
N ARG A 81 -6.86 1.50 -8.59
CA ARG A 81 -5.43 1.73 -8.84
C ARG A 81 -4.53 0.86 -7.97
N LEU A 82 -5.10 0.18 -6.98
CA LEU A 82 -4.39 -0.73 -6.10
C LEU A 82 -4.98 -2.14 -6.23
N PHE A 83 -4.19 -3.13 -5.86
CA PHE A 83 -4.66 -4.50 -5.69
C PHE A 83 -4.16 -5.07 -4.36
N GLU A 84 -4.90 -6.04 -3.84
CA GLU A 84 -4.50 -6.80 -2.66
C GLU A 84 -3.44 -7.84 -3.02
N TYR A 85 -2.39 -7.90 -2.21
CA TYR A 85 -1.31 -8.86 -2.38
C TYR A 85 -0.87 -9.42 -1.04
N TRP A 86 -0.67 -10.74 -0.97
CA TRP A 86 -0.03 -11.35 0.18
C TRP A 86 1.47 -11.47 -0.06
N GLY A 87 2.21 -10.56 0.57
CA GLY A 87 3.66 -10.57 0.61
C GLY A 87 4.16 -11.26 1.87
N HIS A 88 5.00 -10.55 2.62
CA HIS A 88 5.25 -10.91 4.02
C HIS A 88 3.96 -10.75 4.87
N GLU A 89 3.10 -9.81 4.49
CA GLU A 89 1.84 -9.43 5.14
C GLU A 89 0.74 -9.18 4.08
N ALA A 90 -0.48 -8.85 4.51
CA ALA A 90 -1.54 -8.36 3.63
C ALA A 90 -1.24 -6.92 3.18
N LEU A 91 -1.20 -6.66 1.87
CA LEU A 91 -0.74 -5.39 1.30
C LEU A 91 -1.73 -4.85 0.25
N LEU A 92 -1.86 -3.53 0.17
CA LEU A 92 -2.32 -2.80 -1.02
C LEU A 92 -1.10 -2.33 -1.80
N LEU A 93 -1.01 -2.72 -3.07
CA LEU A 93 0.08 -2.35 -3.99
C LEU A 93 -0.45 -1.60 -5.21
N PRO A 94 0.30 -0.65 -5.79
CA PRO A 94 -0.02 -0.06 -7.09
C PRO A 94 -0.22 -1.13 -8.18
N LEU A 95 -1.28 -1.03 -8.98
CA LEU A 95 -1.64 -2.00 -10.04
C LEU A 95 -0.52 -2.21 -11.05
N GLU A 96 0.33 -1.21 -11.26
CA GLU A 96 1.49 -1.24 -12.14
C GLU A 96 2.51 -2.31 -11.70
N LEU A 97 2.51 -2.70 -10.42
CA LEU A 97 3.37 -3.75 -9.88
C LEU A 97 2.81 -5.16 -10.13
N PHE A 98 1.54 -5.30 -10.50
CA PHE A 98 0.91 -6.60 -10.69
C PHE A 98 1.66 -7.48 -11.71
N PRO A 99 2.05 -7.01 -12.91
CA PRO A 99 2.77 -7.82 -13.87
C PRO A 99 4.14 -8.31 -13.35
N LEU A 100 4.80 -7.50 -12.51
CA LEU A 100 6.11 -7.79 -11.92
C LEU A 100 6.04 -8.87 -10.82
N LEU A 101 4.85 -9.06 -10.23
CA LEU A 101 4.63 -10.00 -9.13
C LEU A 101 3.98 -11.31 -9.57
N ARG A 102 3.63 -11.47 -10.87
CA ARG A 102 3.00 -12.69 -11.40
C ARG A 102 3.77 -13.97 -11.10
N TRP A 103 5.10 -13.93 -11.09
CA TRP A 103 5.91 -15.10 -10.77
C TRP A 103 5.76 -15.53 -9.30
N ARG A 104 5.63 -14.58 -8.36
CA ARG A 104 5.35 -14.87 -6.94
C ARG A 104 3.91 -15.37 -6.76
N MET A 105 2.95 -14.78 -7.46
CA MET A 105 1.57 -15.25 -7.45
C MET A 105 1.45 -16.69 -7.97
N ARG A 106 2.21 -17.05 -9.01
CA ARG A 106 2.29 -18.44 -9.49
C ARG A 106 2.88 -19.37 -8.42
N ARG A 107 3.99 -18.99 -7.80
CA ARG A 107 4.57 -19.75 -6.68
C ARG A 107 3.59 -19.90 -5.52
N ALA A 108 2.80 -18.86 -5.24
CA ALA A 108 1.77 -18.92 -4.22
C ALA A 108 0.64 -19.90 -4.58
N ALA A 109 0.21 -19.92 -5.85
CA ALA A 109 -0.80 -20.86 -6.34
C ALA A 109 -0.32 -22.31 -6.24
N ASP A 110 0.98 -22.52 -6.51
CA ASP A 110 1.65 -23.81 -6.38
C ASP A 110 1.98 -24.17 -4.92
N GLY A 111 1.73 -23.28 -3.96
CA GLY A 111 2.04 -23.49 -2.53
C GLY A 111 3.54 -23.55 -2.21
N GLN A 112 4.39 -22.87 -2.97
CA GLN A 112 5.85 -22.94 -2.83
C GLN A 112 6.41 -21.89 -1.86
N GLY A 113 7.42 -22.27 -1.07
CA GLY A 113 8.12 -21.35 -0.16
C GLY A 113 7.22 -20.85 0.97
N ILE A 114 7.21 -19.52 1.21
CA ILE A 114 6.41 -18.87 2.26
C ILE A 114 4.89 -19.08 2.09
N TYR A 115 4.45 -19.51 0.91
CA TYR A 115 3.03 -19.68 0.57
C TYR A 115 2.46 -21.06 0.88
N SER A 116 3.32 -22.02 1.26
CA SER A 116 2.91 -23.37 1.64
C SER A 116 1.92 -23.36 2.82
N GLN A 117 2.16 -22.48 3.79
CA GLN A 117 1.31 -22.30 4.98
C GLN A 117 0.02 -21.54 4.67
N LEU A 118 0.05 -20.64 3.69
CA LEU A 118 -1.09 -19.78 3.33
C LEU A 118 -2.17 -20.49 2.53
N ARG A 119 -1.82 -21.58 1.84
CA ARG A 119 -2.79 -22.41 1.10
C ARG A 119 -3.89 -22.96 2.00
N ASN A 120 -3.60 -23.17 3.29
CA ASN A 120 -4.56 -23.70 4.27
C ASN A 120 -5.54 -22.64 4.81
N LEU A 121 -5.33 -21.36 4.51
CA LEU A 121 -6.16 -20.23 4.96
C LEU A 121 -7.32 -19.88 4.00
N ALA A 122 -7.64 -20.75 3.04
CA ALA A 122 -8.74 -20.59 2.07
C ALA A 122 -8.72 -19.22 1.34
N TRP A 123 -7.73 -19.02 0.48
CA TRP A 123 -7.47 -17.76 -0.23
C TRP A 123 -7.99 -17.80 -1.68
N SER A 124 -9.16 -17.22 -1.97
CA SER A 124 -9.83 -17.30 -3.29
C SER A 124 -9.89 -15.98 -4.09
N GLY A 125 -9.55 -14.85 -3.47
CA GLY A 125 -9.76 -13.50 -4.03
C GLY A 125 -8.54 -12.84 -4.68
N ALA A 126 -7.34 -13.01 -4.13
CA ALA A 126 -6.18 -12.17 -4.47
C ALA A 126 -5.16 -12.83 -5.42
N MET A 127 -5.64 -13.78 -6.23
CA MET A 127 -4.97 -14.29 -7.44
C MET A 127 -5.69 -13.91 -8.73
N ARG A 128 -6.74 -13.07 -8.66
CA ARG A 128 -7.44 -12.53 -9.83
C ARG A 128 -7.12 -11.06 -10.03
#